data_AF-A0A813LDG8-F1
#
_entry.id   AF-A0A813LDG8-F1
#
_cell.length_a   1.000
_cell.length_b   1.000
_cell.length_c   1.000
_cell.angle_alpha   90.00
_cell.angle_beta   90.00
_cell.angle_gamma   90.00
#
_symmetry.space_group_name_H-M   'P 1'
#
loop_
_entity.id
_entity.type
_entity.pdbx_description
1 polymer ?
#
loop_
_entity_poly.entity_id
_entity_poly.type
_entity_poly.pdbx_seq_one_letter_code
_entity_poly.pdbx_strand_id
1 'polypeptide(L)'
;ARGLLIVRPGTYQESVRVTQNCHILGLGRRDRIVVEAPGWESALVSAGLGAKSLVPRELGWAGLSTGEDACVENLTLRCRNENMRGRCVYLVMGRIHLLRCCVEGGVVVSGYSTEPRLTECCIRGARGSGLHLTDHCRAMLHGNHVHSHGRHGILIDRHARPQIAHNEVHQNKACGIKVFHGVDGPRHLQKAPMDANAMAISFAEAVQALSNNSFDANNDGDVSITPRYADSEAEIDLDCFDTGASEEDPEETACAD
;
A
#
# COMPACT_ATOMS: atom_id res chain seq x y z
N ALA A 1 -24.13 6.82 12.92
CA ALA A 1 -23.36 8.07 13.09
C ALA A 1 -21.90 7.77 12.82
N ARG A 2 -21.16 8.63 12.10
CA ARG A 2 -19.69 8.48 11.99
C ARG A 2 -19.10 8.94 13.33
N GLY A 3 -18.35 8.07 14.00
CA GLY A 3 -17.67 8.42 15.25
C GLY A 3 -16.56 9.45 15.00
N LEU A 4 -16.29 10.32 15.96
CA LEU A 4 -15.13 11.23 15.94
C LEU A 4 -14.18 10.83 17.06
N LEU A 5 -12.95 10.48 16.71
CA LEU A 5 -11.85 10.19 17.63
C LEU A 5 -10.84 11.33 17.54
N ILE A 6 -10.69 12.10 18.63
CA ILE A 6 -9.71 13.17 18.71
C ILE A 6 -8.46 12.62 19.42
N VAL A 7 -7.32 12.67 18.72
CA VAL A 7 -6.03 12.19 19.22
C VAL A 7 -5.22 13.39 19.71
N ARG A 8 -4.79 13.36 20.97
CA ARG A 8 -3.98 14.44 21.56
C ARG A 8 -2.49 14.27 21.18
N PRO A 9 -1.67 15.32 21.33
CA PRO A 9 -0.22 15.18 21.22
C PRO A 9 0.31 14.09 22.16
N GLY A 10 1.10 13.18 21.61
CA GLY A 10 1.67 12.02 22.30
C GLY A 10 2.26 11.02 21.31
N THR A 11 3.08 10.11 21.85
CA THR A 11 3.54 8.91 21.14
C THR A 11 2.77 7.71 21.68
N TYR A 12 1.98 7.10 20.82
CA TYR A 12 1.12 5.96 21.09
C TYR A 12 1.81 4.70 20.59
N GLN A 13 2.34 3.89 21.51
CA GLN A 13 3.12 2.69 21.19
C GLN A 13 2.21 1.48 20.93
N GLU A 14 1.42 1.55 19.88
CA GLU A 14 0.38 0.58 19.54
C GLU A 14 0.13 0.51 18.03
N SER A 15 -0.53 -0.56 17.59
CA SER A 15 -1.06 -0.70 16.23
C SER A 15 -2.52 -0.25 16.22
N VAL A 16 -2.94 0.51 15.21
CA VAL A 16 -4.33 0.95 15.06
C VAL A 16 -5.02 0.13 13.97
N ARG A 17 -6.11 -0.55 14.32
CA ARG A 17 -6.99 -1.21 13.36
C ARG A 17 -8.32 -0.48 13.27
N VAL A 18 -8.67 -0.03 12.08
CA VAL A 18 -9.94 0.66 11.85
C VAL A 18 -11.00 -0.36 11.47
N THR A 19 -11.97 -0.55 12.36
CA THR A 19 -13.04 -1.54 12.21
C THR A 19 -14.43 -0.90 12.16
N GLN A 20 -14.51 0.43 12.21
CA GLN A 20 -15.75 1.19 12.06
C GLN A 20 -15.49 2.50 11.33
N ASN A 21 -16.50 3.02 10.63
CA ASN A 21 -16.44 4.31 9.97
C ASN A 21 -16.39 5.42 11.03
N CYS A 22 -15.19 5.97 11.20
CA CYS A 22 -14.92 7.08 12.09
C CYS A 22 -14.02 8.11 11.40
N HIS A 23 -13.94 9.30 12.00
CA HIS A 23 -12.93 10.29 11.69
C HIS A 23 -11.93 10.31 12.85
N ILE A 24 -10.70 9.91 12.58
CA ILE A 24 -9.59 10.00 13.52
C ILE A 24 -8.84 11.29 13.21
N LEU A 25 -8.85 12.24 14.13
CA LEU A 25 -8.27 13.58 13.95
C LEU A 25 -7.18 13.85 14.98
N GLY A 26 -5.97 14.09 14.50
CA GLY A 26 -4.88 14.60 15.34
C GLY A 26 -5.09 16.07 15.72
N LEU A 27 -5.05 16.38 17.02
CA LEU A 27 -5.15 17.73 17.56
C LEU A 27 -3.77 18.40 17.69
N GLY A 28 -3.51 19.38 16.83
CA GLY A 28 -2.29 20.19 16.88
C GLY A 28 -1.30 19.82 15.78
N ARG A 29 0.00 19.91 16.07
CA ARG A 29 1.03 19.63 15.08
C ARG A 29 1.18 18.12 14.86
N ARG A 30 1.11 17.69 13.60
CA ARG A 30 1.24 16.29 13.16
C ARG A 30 2.46 15.54 13.71
N ASP A 31 3.60 16.22 13.79
CA ASP A 31 4.88 15.67 14.27
C ASP A 31 4.85 15.32 15.77
N ARG A 32 3.85 15.83 16.50
CA ARG A 32 3.65 15.52 17.93
C ARG A 32 2.58 14.46 18.18
N ILE A 33 1.98 13.89 17.13
CA ILE A 33 0.89 12.92 17.25
C ILE A 33 1.30 11.67 16.49
N VAL A 34 1.96 10.76 17.19
CA VAL A 34 2.68 9.65 16.58
C VAL A 34 2.06 8.33 17.02
N VAL A 35 1.56 7.55 16.07
CA VAL A 35 1.28 6.13 16.27
C VAL A 35 2.55 5.36 15.88
N GLU A 36 3.16 4.71 16.86
CA GLU A 36 4.37 3.91 16.70
C GLU A 36 4.07 2.44 16.92
N ALA A 37 4.03 1.66 15.83
CA ALA A 37 3.82 0.22 15.93
C ALA A 37 5.01 -0.48 16.59
N PRO A 38 4.77 -1.48 17.47
CA PRO A 38 5.83 -2.18 18.21
C PRO A 38 6.75 -3.02 17.33
N GLY A 39 6.36 -3.35 16.09
CA GLY A 39 7.25 -3.95 15.09
C GLY A 39 6.89 -5.35 14.59
N TRP A 40 5.70 -5.85 14.91
CA TRP A 40 5.15 -7.12 14.37
C TRP A 40 3.93 -6.88 13.46
N GLU A 41 3.39 -5.67 13.47
CA GLU A 41 2.20 -5.25 12.72
C GLU A 41 2.40 -3.85 12.15
N SER A 42 1.55 -3.48 11.19
CA SER A 42 1.47 -2.12 10.64
C SER A 42 0.94 -1.14 11.69
N ALA A 43 1.41 0.10 11.68
CA ALA A 43 0.92 1.18 12.54
C ALA A 43 -0.56 1.49 12.28
N LEU A 44 -1.00 1.35 11.03
CA LEU A 44 -2.40 1.50 10.66
C LEU A 44 -2.81 0.36 9.72
N VAL A 45 -3.90 -0.31 10.07
CA VAL A 45 -4.56 -1.30 9.21
C VAL A 45 -6.00 -0.89 8.98
N SER A 46 -6.36 -0.68 7.72
CA SER A 46 -7.76 -0.67 7.30
C SER A 46 -8.14 -2.09 6.94
N ALA A 47 -9.06 -2.67 7.69
CA ALA A 47 -9.61 -3.99 7.38
C ALA A 47 -11.12 -3.86 7.37
N GLY A 48 -11.64 -3.39 6.25
CA GLY A 48 -13.04 -3.62 5.93
C GLY A 48 -13.25 -5.12 5.81
N LEU A 49 -13.87 -5.77 6.80
CA LEU A 49 -14.18 -7.21 6.76
C LEU A 49 -15.08 -7.60 5.57
N GLY A 50 -15.43 -6.67 4.66
CA GLY A 50 -16.30 -6.93 3.52
C GLY A 50 -17.70 -7.38 3.91
N ALA A 51 -18.05 -7.28 5.20
CA ALA A 51 -19.21 -7.92 5.79
C ALA A 51 -20.54 -7.43 5.18
N LYS A 52 -20.55 -6.21 4.62
CA LYS A 52 -21.71 -5.67 3.88
C LYS A 52 -22.11 -6.52 2.68
N SER A 53 -21.17 -7.21 2.03
CA SER A 53 -21.45 -8.03 0.84
C SER A 53 -21.47 -9.54 1.11
N LEU A 54 -20.87 -9.99 2.22
CA LEU A 54 -20.72 -11.42 2.52
C LEU A 54 -21.70 -11.93 3.59
N VAL A 55 -22.37 -11.05 4.33
CA VAL A 55 -23.23 -11.46 5.44
C VAL A 55 -24.70 -11.26 5.05
N PRO A 56 -25.52 -12.34 5.05
CA PRO A 56 -26.94 -12.25 4.77
C PRO A 56 -27.63 -11.24 5.69
N ARG A 57 -28.56 -10.45 5.15
CA ARG A 57 -29.29 -9.43 5.92
C ARG A 57 -30.03 -10.03 7.12
N GLU A 58 -30.35 -11.33 7.09
CA GLU A 58 -31.04 -12.06 8.16
C GLU A 58 -30.19 -12.23 9.43
N LEU A 59 -28.85 -12.14 9.37
CA LEU A 59 -27.99 -12.23 10.56
C LEU A 59 -27.94 -10.92 11.39
N GLY A 60 -28.65 -9.87 10.98
CA GLY A 60 -28.71 -8.60 11.71
C GLY A 60 -27.45 -7.74 11.61
N TRP A 61 -26.47 -8.13 10.77
CA TRP A 61 -25.19 -7.41 10.60
C TRP A 61 -25.21 -6.39 9.44
N ALA A 62 -26.36 -6.21 8.78
CA ALA A 62 -26.54 -5.28 7.67
C ALA A 62 -26.22 -3.80 8.01
N GLY A 63 -26.16 -3.45 9.29
CA GLY A 63 -25.81 -2.12 9.79
C GLY A 63 -24.37 -1.97 10.31
N LEU A 64 -23.55 -3.04 10.33
CA LEU A 64 -22.19 -2.96 10.84
C LEU A 64 -21.29 -2.26 9.81
N SER A 65 -20.71 -1.14 10.22
CA SER A 65 -19.60 -0.54 9.49
C SER A 65 -18.32 -1.29 9.83
N THR A 66 -17.47 -1.50 8.83
CA THR A 66 -16.18 -2.20 8.95
C THR A 66 -14.98 -1.27 8.77
N GLY A 67 -15.19 0.05 8.77
CA GLY A 67 -14.14 1.04 8.56
C GLY A 67 -13.90 1.39 7.10
N GLU A 68 -14.74 0.90 6.18
CA GLU A 68 -14.60 1.11 4.75
C GLU A 68 -14.66 2.58 4.31
N ASP A 69 -15.25 3.50 5.07
CA ASP A 69 -15.30 4.93 4.76
C ASP A 69 -14.71 5.78 5.89
N ALA A 70 -13.75 5.24 6.62
CA ALA A 70 -13.07 5.98 7.68
C ALA A 70 -12.19 7.10 7.12
N CYS A 71 -11.92 8.11 7.95
CA CYS A 71 -11.00 9.19 7.65
C CYS A 71 -9.94 9.24 8.75
N VAL A 72 -8.67 9.30 8.38
CA VAL A 72 -7.54 9.47 9.30
C VAL A 72 -6.81 10.73 8.88
N GLU A 73 -6.71 11.68 9.80
CA GLU A 73 -6.26 13.02 9.48
C GLU A 73 -5.23 13.53 10.49
N ASN A 74 -4.18 14.16 9.96
CA ASN A 74 -3.19 14.91 10.75
C ASN A 74 -2.46 14.08 11.81
N LEU A 75 -2.06 12.85 11.46
CA LEU A 75 -1.27 11.95 12.31
C LEU A 75 0.06 11.58 11.65
N THR A 76 1.03 11.20 12.47
CA THR A 76 2.26 10.52 12.04
C THR A 76 2.14 9.03 12.35
N LEU A 77 2.40 8.19 11.36
CA LEU A 77 2.36 6.73 11.44
C LEU A 77 3.78 6.21 11.20
N ARG A 78 4.32 5.41 12.11
CA ARG A 78 5.67 4.82 11.96
C ARG A 78 5.75 3.43 12.57
N CYS A 79 6.65 2.61 12.04
CA CYS A 79 7.05 1.35 12.66
C CYS A 79 8.39 1.52 13.37
N ARG A 80 8.48 1.07 14.63
CA ARG A 80 9.74 1.04 15.38
C ARG A 80 10.77 0.14 14.69
N ASN A 81 10.33 -1.04 14.27
CA ASN A 81 11.17 -2.01 13.58
C ASN A 81 11.39 -1.58 12.12
N GLU A 82 12.66 -1.42 11.73
CA GLU A 82 13.05 -1.02 10.38
C GLU A 82 12.67 -2.06 9.32
N ASN A 83 12.66 -3.35 9.68
CA ASN A 83 12.26 -4.42 8.78
C ASN A 83 10.77 -4.31 8.41
N MET A 84 9.93 -3.83 9.32
CA MET A 84 8.49 -3.61 9.07
C MET A 84 8.19 -2.29 8.38
N ARG A 85 9.18 -1.44 8.11
CA ARG A 85 8.96 -0.17 7.38
C ARG A 85 8.61 -0.39 5.90
N GLY A 86 8.56 -1.61 5.39
CA GLY A 86 7.95 -1.91 4.08
C GLY A 86 6.42 -1.86 4.10
N ARG A 87 5.79 -2.09 5.25
CA ARG A 87 4.32 -2.13 5.42
C ARG A 87 3.91 -1.40 6.70
N CYS A 88 4.22 -0.11 6.77
CA CYS A 88 3.82 0.73 7.91
C CYS A 88 2.31 0.99 7.94
N VAL A 89 1.70 1.11 6.76
CA VAL A 89 0.25 1.24 6.62
C VAL A 89 -0.23 0.18 5.65
N TYR A 90 -1.28 -0.55 6.01
CA TYR A 90 -1.88 -1.56 5.16
C TYR A 90 -3.36 -1.26 4.94
N LEU A 91 -3.73 -0.95 3.70
CA LEU A 91 -5.08 -0.58 3.31
C LEU A 91 -5.70 -1.68 2.47
N VAL A 92 -6.74 -2.30 3.01
CA VAL A 92 -7.49 -3.36 2.35
C VAL A 92 -8.98 -3.09 2.53
N MET A 93 -9.70 -3.16 1.42
CA MET A 93 -11.14 -2.96 1.29
C MET A 93 -11.61 -1.54 1.67
N GLY A 94 -12.55 -1.01 0.90
CA GLY A 94 -13.16 0.28 1.13
C GLY A 94 -12.39 1.46 0.57
N ARG A 95 -12.81 2.65 1.00
CA ARG A 95 -12.48 3.99 0.54
C ARG A 95 -11.93 4.87 1.66
N ILE A 96 -11.16 4.28 2.58
CA ILE A 96 -10.54 5.02 3.67
C ILE A 96 -9.72 6.21 3.13
N HIS A 97 -9.85 7.35 3.81
CA HIS A 97 -9.17 8.59 3.43
C HIS A 97 -8.04 8.90 4.43
N LEU A 98 -6.80 8.93 3.95
CA LEU A 98 -5.68 9.51 4.69
C LEU A 98 -5.49 10.95 4.23
N LEU A 99 -5.62 11.90 5.16
CA LEU A 99 -5.57 13.33 4.87
C LEU A 99 -4.50 14.02 5.71
N ARG A 100 -3.56 14.72 5.06
CA ARG A 100 -2.47 15.43 5.76
C ARG A 100 -1.65 14.54 6.69
N CYS A 101 -1.62 13.23 6.48
CA CYS A 101 -0.87 12.30 7.32
C CYS A 101 0.61 12.26 6.95
N CYS A 102 1.44 11.80 7.88
CA CYS A 102 2.85 11.50 7.65
C CYS A 102 3.06 10.01 7.88
N VAL A 103 3.62 9.31 6.90
CA VAL A 103 3.97 7.89 7.01
C VAL A 103 5.48 7.78 6.92
N GLU A 104 6.10 7.32 8.01
CA GLU A 104 7.54 7.01 8.09
C GLU A 104 7.73 5.52 7.81
N GLY A 105 7.55 5.15 6.55
CA GLY A 105 7.58 3.78 6.04
C GLY A 105 6.76 3.64 4.76
N GLY A 106 6.49 2.40 4.39
CA GLY A 106 5.75 2.01 3.20
C GLY A 106 4.25 1.92 3.46
N VAL A 107 3.47 2.24 2.43
CA VAL A 107 2.02 2.09 2.39
C VAL A 107 1.69 1.01 1.35
N VAL A 108 1.03 -0.05 1.79
CA VAL A 108 0.57 -1.12 0.90
C VAL A 108 -0.94 -1.02 0.73
N VAL A 109 -1.39 -0.99 -0.51
CA VAL A 109 -2.81 -0.97 -0.89
C VAL A 109 -3.10 -2.21 -1.73
N SER A 110 -4.01 -3.04 -1.27
CA SER A 110 -4.34 -4.32 -1.93
C SER A 110 -5.85 -4.58 -1.93
N GLY A 111 -6.34 -5.14 -3.03
CA GLY A 111 -7.67 -5.74 -3.14
C GLY A 111 -8.59 -5.06 -4.15
N TYR A 112 -9.47 -5.87 -4.75
CA TYR A 112 -10.38 -5.45 -5.82
C TYR A 112 -11.36 -4.35 -5.41
N SER A 113 -11.88 -4.40 -4.18
CA SER A 113 -12.81 -3.42 -3.63
C SER A 113 -12.11 -2.38 -2.75
N THR A 114 -10.85 -2.04 -3.09
CA THR A 114 -9.99 -1.12 -2.34
C THR A 114 -9.73 0.14 -3.16
N GLU A 115 -10.37 1.24 -2.79
CA GLU A 115 -10.28 2.56 -3.45
C GLU A 115 -9.91 3.67 -2.45
N PRO A 116 -8.80 3.56 -1.70
CA PRO A 116 -8.44 4.54 -0.69
C PRO A 116 -8.03 5.87 -1.33
N ARG A 117 -8.16 6.93 -0.53
CA ARG A 117 -7.77 8.28 -0.93
C ARG A 117 -6.61 8.73 -0.06
N LEU A 118 -5.51 9.15 -0.67
CA LEU A 118 -4.38 9.75 0.02
C LEU A 118 -4.23 11.18 -0.48
N THR A 119 -4.37 12.15 0.41
CA THR A 119 -4.40 13.56 0.07
C THR A 119 -3.51 14.37 1.00
N GLU A 120 -2.61 15.19 0.43
CA GLU A 120 -1.69 16.05 1.21
C GLU A 120 -0.81 15.26 2.19
N CYS A 121 -0.59 13.97 1.93
CA CYS A 121 0.22 13.11 2.78
C CYS A 121 1.71 13.22 2.43
N CYS A 122 2.57 13.03 3.45
CA CYS A 122 4.00 12.85 3.27
C CYS A 122 4.34 11.39 3.58
N ILE A 123 4.93 10.68 2.61
CA ILE A 123 5.29 9.26 2.71
C ILE A 123 6.79 9.19 2.46
N ARG A 124 7.55 8.67 3.43
CA ARG A 124 9.00 8.68 3.38
C ARG A 124 9.67 7.55 4.14
N GLY A 125 10.91 7.24 3.76
CA GLY A 125 11.78 6.38 4.56
C GLY A 125 11.36 4.90 4.62
N ALA A 126 10.59 4.44 3.63
CA ALA A 126 10.39 3.00 3.43
C ALA A 126 11.69 2.34 2.97
N ARG A 127 11.98 1.13 3.47
CA ARG A 127 13.13 0.33 3.01
C ARG A 127 12.96 -0.16 1.57
N GLY A 128 11.73 -0.52 1.20
CA GLY A 128 11.34 -0.89 -0.15
C GLY A 128 10.73 0.28 -0.90
N SER A 129 9.63 0.01 -1.62
CA SER A 129 8.83 1.04 -2.27
C SER A 129 8.02 1.87 -1.26
N GLY A 130 7.79 3.15 -1.56
CA GLY A 130 7.00 4.04 -0.69
C GLY A 130 5.52 3.73 -0.67
N LEU A 131 4.93 3.61 -1.86
CA LEU A 131 3.55 3.19 -2.07
C LEU A 131 3.56 1.94 -2.95
N HIS A 132 3.02 0.83 -2.45
CA HIS A 132 2.82 -0.39 -3.23
C HIS A 132 1.33 -0.57 -3.48
N LEU A 133 0.91 -0.40 -4.73
CA LEU A 133 -0.46 -0.50 -5.20
C LEU A 133 -0.60 -1.80 -5.97
N THR A 134 -1.36 -2.76 -5.45
CA THR A 134 -1.45 -4.13 -5.96
C THR A 134 -2.89 -4.64 -5.97
N ASP A 135 -3.11 -5.81 -6.58
CA ASP A 135 -4.32 -6.62 -6.54
C ASP A 135 -5.58 -5.85 -6.96
N HIS A 136 -5.55 -5.28 -8.16
CA HIS A 136 -6.68 -4.55 -8.76
C HIS A 136 -7.17 -3.31 -8.01
N CYS A 137 -6.42 -2.81 -7.03
CA CYS A 137 -6.83 -1.63 -6.27
C CYS A 137 -6.97 -0.38 -7.15
N ARG A 138 -7.79 0.58 -6.71
CA ARG A 138 -8.05 1.86 -7.40
C ARG A 138 -7.80 3.04 -6.47
N ALA A 139 -6.56 3.12 -5.97
CA ALA A 139 -6.16 4.21 -5.07
C ALA A 139 -6.18 5.57 -5.77
N MET A 140 -6.57 6.62 -5.05
CA MET A 140 -6.45 8.01 -5.50
C MET A 140 -5.36 8.73 -4.72
N LEU A 141 -4.30 9.14 -5.40
CA LEU A 141 -3.16 9.85 -4.83
C LEU A 141 -3.16 11.30 -5.34
N HIS A 142 -3.40 12.25 -4.46
CA HIS A 142 -3.46 13.67 -4.80
C HIS A 142 -2.65 14.57 -3.86
N GLY A 143 -1.77 15.43 -4.38
CA GLY A 143 -1.07 16.40 -3.55
C GLY A 143 -0.09 15.79 -2.54
N ASN A 144 0.38 14.55 -2.77
CA ASN A 144 1.25 13.86 -1.82
C ASN A 144 2.74 14.11 -2.12
N HIS A 145 3.56 14.03 -1.08
CA HIS A 145 5.02 14.09 -1.15
C HIS A 145 5.55 12.67 -0.87
N VAL A 146 6.13 12.02 -1.87
CA VAL A 146 6.60 10.62 -1.81
C VAL A 146 8.10 10.60 -2.05
N HIS A 147 8.89 10.35 -1.01
CA HIS A 147 10.33 10.60 -1.12
C HIS A 147 11.22 9.77 -0.21
N SER A 148 12.51 9.73 -0.55
CA SER A 148 13.55 9.11 0.27
C SER A 148 13.27 7.63 0.56
N HIS A 149 12.74 6.90 -0.41
CA HIS A 149 12.51 5.47 -0.33
C HIS A 149 13.72 4.66 -0.79
N GLY A 150 13.91 3.48 -0.19
CA GLY A 150 15.02 2.58 -0.50
C GLY A 150 14.91 1.92 -1.87
N ARG A 151 13.75 2.03 -2.53
CA ARG A 151 13.52 1.61 -3.92
C ARG A 151 12.67 2.63 -4.67
N HIS A 152 11.48 2.24 -5.14
CA HIS A 152 10.61 3.11 -5.93
C HIS A 152 9.82 4.08 -5.05
N GLY A 153 9.46 5.25 -5.58
CA GLY A 153 8.49 6.12 -4.90
C GLY A 153 7.11 5.45 -4.85
N ILE A 154 6.55 5.15 -6.02
CA ILE A 154 5.26 4.48 -6.19
C ILE A 154 5.44 3.26 -7.10
N LEU A 155 5.03 2.10 -6.62
CA LEU A 155 5.00 0.84 -7.35
C LEU A 155 3.54 0.48 -7.66
N ILE A 156 3.24 0.26 -8.95
CA ILE A 156 1.95 -0.21 -9.45
C ILE A 156 2.13 -1.64 -9.97
N ASP A 157 1.40 -2.58 -9.39
CA ASP A 157 1.54 -4.01 -9.64
C ASP A 157 0.16 -4.71 -9.70
N ARG A 158 0.11 -5.95 -10.19
CA ARG A 158 -1.06 -6.86 -10.17
C ARG A 158 -2.36 -6.17 -10.59
N HIS A 159 -2.30 -5.55 -11.76
CA HIS A 159 -3.43 -4.86 -12.40
C HIS A 159 -4.08 -3.75 -11.55
N ALA A 160 -3.36 -3.15 -10.60
CA ALA A 160 -3.79 -1.93 -9.93
C ALA A 160 -4.02 -0.79 -10.95
N ARG A 161 -5.07 0.00 -10.73
CA ARG A 161 -5.49 1.11 -11.60
C ARG A 161 -5.67 2.39 -10.77
N PRO A 162 -4.58 2.93 -10.20
CA PRO A 162 -4.67 4.12 -9.38
C PRO A 162 -4.91 5.37 -10.23
N GLN A 163 -5.26 6.47 -9.58
CA GLN A 163 -5.19 7.83 -10.14
C GLN A 163 -4.12 8.59 -9.37
N ILE A 164 -3.09 9.08 -10.06
CA ILE A 164 -1.93 9.72 -9.43
C ILE A 164 -1.79 11.11 -10.03
N ALA A 165 -2.25 12.11 -9.29
CA ALA A 165 -2.26 13.49 -9.78
C ALA A 165 -1.68 14.50 -8.81
N HIS A 166 -0.92 15.49 -9.30
CA HIS A 166 -0.39 16.58 -8.47
C HIS A 166 0.50 16.11 -7.30
N ASN A 167 1.25 15.02 -7.46
CA ASN A 167 2.17 14.54 -6.43
C ASN A 167 3.61 14.97 -6.73
N GLU A 168 4.40 15.13 -5.68
CA GLU A 168 5.85 15.36 -5.75
C GLU A 168 6.57 14.05 -5.38
N VAL A 169 7.29 13.46 -6.34
CA VAL A 169 7.96 12.16 -6.15
C VAL A 169 9.45 12.32 -6.37
N HIS A 170 10.25 12.24 -5.30
CA HIS A 170 11.66 12.61 -5.39
C HIS A 170 12.61 11.84 -4.47
N GLN A 171 13.91 11.88 -4.76
CA GLN A 171 14.97 11.31 -3.91
C GLN A 171 14.79 9.82 -3.61
N ASN A 172 14.22 9.05 -4.56
CA ASN A 172 14.07 7.61 -4.41
C ASN A 172 15.29 6.87 -5.01
N LYS A 173 15.70 5.77 -4.39
CA LYS A 173 16.89 5.02 -4.82
C LYS A 173 16.70 4.22 -6.11
N ALA A 174 15.47 4.11 -6.61
CA ALA A 174 15.15 3.55 -7.92
C ALA A 174 14.27 4.54 -8.71
N CYS A 175 13.24 4.06 -9.41
CA CYS A 175 12.34 4.95 -10.15
C CYS A 175 11.40 5.78 -9.26
N GLY A 176 10.96 6.94 -9.74
CA GLY A 176 9.86 7.69 -9.11
C GLY A 176 8.55 6.88 -9.09
N ILE A 177 8.08 6.47 -10.26
CA ILE A 177 6.94 5.57 -10.45
C ILE A 177 7.39 4.35 -11.27
N LYS A 178 7.17 3.15 -10.75
CA LYS A 178 7.40 1.88 -11.43
C LYS A 178 6.05 1.20 -11.68
N VAL A 179 5.80 0.77 -12.91
CA VAL A 179 4.58 0.06 -13.31
C VAL A 179 4.94 -1.30 -13.88
N PHE A 180 4.42 -2.35 -13.27
CA PHE A 180 4.43 -3.69 -13.83
C PHE A 180 3.19 -3.94 -14.68
N HIS A 181 3.38 -4.40 -15.91
CA HIS A 181 2.29 -4.82 -16.79
C HIS A 181 2.44 -6.30 -17.22
N GLY A 182 1.33 -6.93 -17.63
CA GLY A 182 1.27 -8.36 -17.98
C GLY A 182 0.43 -9.18 -16.97
N VAL A 183 0.14 -10.44 -17.31
CA VAL A 183 -0.61 -11.35 -16.43
C VAL A 183 0.28 -12.01 -15.39
N ASP A 184 -0.28 -12.16 -14.18
CA ASP A 184 0.25 -13.05 -13.14
C ASP A 184 0.09 -14.50 -13.61
N GLY A 185 1.22 -15.15 -13.94
CA GLY A 185 1.22 -16.57 -14.24
C GLY A 185 2.64 -17.13 -14.27
N PRO A 186 2.88 -18.34 -13.74
CA PRO A 186 4.19 -18.95 -13.76
C PRO A 186 4.71 -19.08 -15.19
N ARG A 187 6.04 -18.95 -15.37
CA ARG A 187 6.74 -19.01 -16.67
C ARG A 187 6.33 -20.19 -17.56
N HIS A 188 5.76 -21.25 -16.98
CA HIS A 188 5.38 -22.51 -17.64
C HIS A 188 4.02 -22.49 -18.35
N LEU A 189 3.13 -21.54 -18.04
CA LEU A 189 1.79 -21.43 -18.67
C LEU A 189 1.73 -20.42 -19.83
N GLN A 190 2.82 -19.70 -20.12
CA GLN A 190 2.84 -18.58 -21.06
C GLN A 190 3.43 -18.92 -22.45
N LYS A 191 3.13 -20.09 -23.00
CA LYS A 191 3.48 -20.42 -24.41
C LYS A 191 2.50 -19.86 -25.45
N ALA A 192 1.46 -19.13 -25.02
CA ALA A 192 0.60 -18.40 -25.94
C ALA A 192 1.19 -16.99 -26.19
N PRO A 193 1.27 -16.52 -27.46
CA PRO A 193 1.67 -15.14 -27.72
C PRO A 193 0.69 -14.20 -26.99
N MET A 194 1.20 -13.44 -26.03
CA MET A 194 0.44 -12.36 -25.40
C MET A 194 -0.03 -11.42 -26.50
N ASP A 195 -1.33 -11.07 -26.47
CA ASP A 195 -1.86 -10.06 -27.37
C ASP A 195 -1.17 -8.72 -27.08
N ALA A 196 -0.35 -8.24 -28.03
CA ALA A 196 0.31 -6.95 -27.95
C ALA A 196 -0.69 -5.79 -27.73
N ASN A 197 -1.95 -5.98 -28.15
CA ASN A 197 -3.02 -5.03 -27.94
C ASN A 197 -3.40 -4.92 -26.45
N ALA A 198 -3.38 -6.02 -25.70
CA ALA A 198 -3.64 -6.01 -24.26
C ALA A 198 -2.54 -5.28 -23.47
N MET A 199 -1.26 -5.42 -23.87
CA MET A 199 -0.17 -4.62 -23.29
C MET A 199 -0.36 -3.12 -23.59
N ALA A 200 -0.67 -2.76 -24.84
CA ALA A 200 -0.84 -1.37 -25.24
C ALA A 200 -2.00 -0.68 -24.50
N ILE A 201 -3.10 -1.40 -24.27
CA ILE A 201 -4.25 -0.89 -23.48
C ILE A 201 -3.85 -0.68 -22.02
N SER A 202 -3.19 -1.66 -21.39
CA SER A 202 -2.71 -1.53 -20.00
C SER A 202 -1.70 -0.39 -19.83
N PHE A 203 -0.83 -0.19 -20.83
CA PHE A 203 0.13 0.91 -20.86
C PHE A 203 -0.59 2.26 -20.95
N ALA A 204 -1.54 2.40 -21.87
CA ALA A 204 -2.30 3.63 -22.06
C ALA A 204 -3.13 3.98 -20.80
N GLU A 205 -3.77 2.99 -20.17
CA GLU A 205 -4.52 3.18 -18.92
C GLU A 205 -3.61 3.66 -17.78
N ALA A 206 -2.46 3.01 -17.61
CA ALA A 206 -1.49 3.38 -16.56
C ALA A 206 -0.92 4.79 -16.77
N VAL A 207 -0.64 5.18 -18.01
CA VAL A 207 -0.11 6.52 -18.33
C VAL A 207 -1.19 7.59 -18.19
N GLN A 208 -2.44 7.33 -18.61
CA GLN A 208 -3.55 8.27 -18.45
C GLN A 208 -3.88 8.58 -16.97
N ALA A 209 -3.58 7.63 -16.08
CA ALA A 209 -3.72 7.81 -14.65
C ALA A 209 -2.72 8.80 -14.03
N LEU A 210 -1.60 9.10 -14.71
CA LEU A 210 -0.54 9.98 -14.22
C LEU A 210 -0.73 11.39 -14.79
N SER A 211 -1.05 12.37 -13.96
CA SER A 211 -1.23 13.75 -14.42
C SER A 211 -0.63 14.77 -13.47
N ASN A 212 0.06 15.80 -14.01
CA ASN A 212 0.58 16.92 -13.22
C ASN A 212 1.47 16.52 -12.04
N ASN A 213 2.22 15.40 -12.12
CA ASN A 213 3.18 15.01 -11.08
C ASN A 213 4.55 15.65 -11.36
N SER A 214 5.26 16.01 -10.29
CA SER A 214 6.63 16.52 -10.34
C SER A 214 7.60 15.43 -9.89
N PHE A 215 8.70 15.29 -10.61
CA PHE A 215 9.74 14.31 -10.32
C PHE A 215 11.10 15.01 -10.19
N ASP A 216 11.88 14.61 -9.19
CA ASP A 216 13.23 15.14 -8.99
C ASP A 216 14.13 14.10 -8.31
N ALA A 217 15.40 14.03 -8.72
CA ALA A 217 16.42 13.20 -8.07
C ALA A 217 16.03 11.70 -7.83
N ASN A 218 15.30 11.06 -8.75
CA ASN A 218 15.06 9.61 -8.72
C ASN A 218 16.16 8.88 -9.49
N ASN A 219 16.79 7.86 -8.89
CA ASN A 219 18.04 7.28 -9.42
C ASN A 219 17.86 6.52 -10.75
N ASP A 220 16.77 5.77 -10.89
CA ASP A 220 16.52 4.92 -12.06
C ASP A 220 15.50 5.56 -13.01
N GLY A 221 15.34 6.89 -12.94
CA GLY A 221 14.41 7.68 -13.76
C GLY A 221 13.05 7.95 -13.11
N ASP A 222 12.26 8.80 -13.76
CA ASP A 222 11.01 9.30 -13.19
C ASP A 222 9.86 8.29 -13.28
N VAL A 223 9.64 7.73 -14.47
CA VAL A 223 8.59 6.74 -14.73
C VAL A 223 9.18 5.59 -15.52
N SER A 224 9.02 4.36 -15.01
CA SER A 224 9.44 3.12 -15.67
C SER A 224 8.26 2.17 -15.77
N ILE A 225 8.09 1.58 -16.96
CA ILE A 225 7.02 0.61 -17.22
C ILE A 225 7.69 -0.64 -17.79
N THR A 226 7.58 -1.76 -17.08
CA THR A 226 8.22 -3.02 -17.48
C THR A 226 7.25 -4.20 -17.38
N PRO A 227 7.42 -5.22 -18.22
CA PRO A 227 6.68 -6.46 -18.04
C PRO A 227 7.08 -7.11 -16.72
N ARG A 228 6.12 -7.69 -15.98
CA ARG A 228 6.39 -8.33 -14.67
C ARG A 228 7.50 -9.40 -14.76
N TYR A 229 7.58 -10.13 -15.87
CA TYR A 229 8.57 -11.19 -16.08
C TYR A 229 10.00 -10.69 -16.34
N ALA A 230 10.18 -9.39 -16.60
CA ALA A 230 11.48 -8.81 -16.91
C ALA A 230 12.32 -8.56 -15.65
N ASP A 231 11.68 -8.40 -14.48
CA ASP A 231 12.34 -8.18 -13.21
C ASP A 231 12.31 -9.48 -12.36
N SER A 232 13.32 -9.68 -11.52
CA SER A 232 13.41 -10.87 -10.67
C SER A 232 12.35 -10.84 -9.56
N GLU A 233 11.77 -11.98 -9.15
CA GLU A 233 10.73 -12.01 -8.09
C GLU A 233 11.22 -11.39 -6.75
N ALA A 234 12.54 -11.47 -6.49
CA ALA A 234 13.20 -10.81 -5.37
C ALA A 234 13.03 -9.27 -5.36
N GLU A 235 12.82 -8.65 -6.53
CA GLU A 235 12.51 -7.24 -6.68
C GLU A 235 11.05 -6.88 -6.36
N ILE A 236 10.18 -7.83 -6.04
CA ILE A 236 8.78 -7.56 -5.70
C ILE A 236 8.51 -7.94 -4.24
N ASP A 237 9.15 -8.99 -3.75
CA ASP A 237 8.90 -9.52 -2.40
C ASP A 237 9.53 -8.71 -1.27
N LEU A 238 10.57 -7.91 -1.58
CA LEU A 238 11.13 -6.90 -0.66
C LEU A 238 10.06 -5.91 -0.13
N ASP A 239 8.93 -5.77 -0.83
CA ASP A 239 7.84 -4.87 -0.48
C ASP A 239 6.70 -5.58 0.30
N CYS A 240 6.75 -6.91 0.46
CA CYS A 240 5.61 -7.69 0.98
C CYS A 240 5.92 -8.66 2.13
N PHE A 241 7.09 -9.31 2.22
CA PHE A 241 7.30 -10.32 3.28
C PHE A 241 8.77 -10.48 3.68
N ASP A 242 9.03 -10.32 4.98
CA ASP A 242 10.06 -11.07 5.70
C ASP A 242 9.39 -11.65 6.95
N THR A 243 8.63 -12.72 6.77
CA THR A 243 8.46 -13.68 7.87
C THR A 243 9.60 -14.68 7.69
N GLY A 244 10.68 -14.46 8.43
CA GLY A 244 11.71 -15.47 8.62
C GLY A 244 11.09 -16.75 9.15
N ALA A 245 10.70 -17.63 8.24
CA ALA A 245 10.53 -19.05 8.43
C ALA A 245 11.24 -19.68 7.24
N SER A 246 12.54 -19.92 7.41
CA SER A 246 13.21 -20.96 6.66
C SER A 246 12.47 -22.26 6.97
N GLU A 247 11.61 -22.71 6.06
CA GLU A 247 11.26 -24.12 5.98
C GLU A 247 12.52 -24.86 5.53
N GLU A 248 13.39 -25.14 6.49
CA GLU A 248 14.26 -26.32 6.38
C GLU A 248 13.34 -27.52 6.55
N ASP A 249 13.00 -28.16 5.43
CA ASP A 249 12.43 -29.50 5.41
C ASP A 249 13.35 -30.43 6.24
N PRO A 250 12.88 -31.05 7.33
CA PRO A 250 13.66 -32.10 7.97
C PRO A 250 13.64 -33.32 7.04
N GLU A 251 14.84 -33.69 6.57
CA GLU A 251 15.09 -34.89 5.79
C GLU A 251 14.37 -36.11 6.37
N GLU A 252 13.67 -36.79 5.47
CA GLU A 252 12.99 -38.07 5.67
C GLU A 252 14.03 -39.16 5.99
N THR A 253 14.44 -39.26 7.24
CA THR A 253 15.19 -40.44 7.71
C THR A 253 14.23 -41.60 7.87
N ALA A 254 14.28 -42.51 6.89
CA ALA A 254 13.62 -43.80 6.90
C ALA A 254 13.93 -44.59 8.19
N CYS A 255 12.89 -44.93 8.94
CA CYS A 255 12.94 -46.06 9.87
C CYS A 255 12.97 -47.36 9.05
N ALA A 256 14.13 -48.01 9.01
CA ALA A 256 14.20 -49.44 8.73
C ALA A 256 14.20 -50.17 10.08
N ASP A 257 13.10 -50.86 10.36
CA ASP A 257 13.06 -52.03 11.26
C ASP A 257 13.10 -53.30 10.39
#